data_AF-A0A2W4NM13-F1
#
_entry.id   AF-A0A2W4NM13-F1
#
_cell.length_a   1.000
_cell.length_b   1.000
_cell.length_c   1.000
_cell.angle_alpha   90.00
_cell.angle_beta   90.00
_cell.angle_gamma   90.00
#
_symmetry.space_group_name_H-M   'P 1'
#
loop_
_entity.id
_entity.type
_entity.pdbx_description
1 polymer ?
#
loop_
_entity_poly.entity_id
_entity_poly.type
_entity_poly.pdbx_seq_one_letter_code
_entity_poly.pdbx_strand_id
1 'polypeptide(L)'
;MKARIVNRAWVLALPLAVGCGPGSEEEVSGQALALTARENVEAVLRGASQAGSFIADSATLAELLSSVVGEECNTAPCPSGSVCQPECVPEEITTDDLEEMRQDVDAAIDDLVEVLEERIFTPENLESEDGSSATYRLGANVLCDDASTMSDGSGASTTNEPAGPEPECVEQAERLQIRLRLSSPSAGNVNVALLLSEEKRNPATLELHRDHVGIVFDLGEFEATMNALGEELDGVSELAGRIGLELRKNAELDYSIRANVLETLEIGTSDELNQEVRVSIGQSVPTVEVRLDGNARRVIGTYDLGRLAVRGPLNAFRDVFDEEEYDAFGNPLPRKTYTGEIALSIAGAEGGITLDGQEDTVDLTGIGLGDEGSTLEHDGTLLAQLDVNPEAGRHFDVHFAKTEDGATTMTFSPTLDVRLLLAFAPLADQIADLPSYALGDTLRFFFEGAEPTIQAEDERLRVVSGTLHMTSGGTPEANLSVPAGSCLVESENEAPLHELLGAFAVSSCE
;
A
#
# COMPACT_ATOMS: atom_id res chain seq x y z
N MET A 1 0.65 33.18 30.81
CA MET A 1 1.83 33.92 31.34
C MET A 1 2.99 33.67 30.37
N LYS A 2 3.16 34.50 29.34
CA LYS A 2 4.29 35.44 29.15
C LYS A 2 5.68 34.88 29.52
N ALA A 3 6.51 34.62 28.52
CA ALA A 3 7.78 35.35 28.33
C ALA A 3 8.33 35.16 26.90
N ARG A 4 8.41 36.27 26.17
CA ARG A 4 9.20 36.46 24.94
C ARG A 4 10.65 36.74 25.32
N ILE A 5 11.60 36.26 24.52
CA ILE A 5 12.87 36.97 24.29
C ILE A 5 13.06 37.12 22.78
N VAL A 6 13.07 38.38 22.36
CA VAL A 6 13.47 38.86 21.03
C VAL A 6 14.93 39.27 21.13
N ASN A 7 15.75 38.95 20.14
CA ASN A 7 16.86 39.81 19.79
C ASN A 7 17.10 39.81 18.27
N ARG A 8 16.83 40.98 17.67
CA ARG A 8 17.24 41.39 16.34
C ARG A 8 18.55 42.16 16.49
N ALA A 9 19.51 41.94 15.60
CA ALA A 9 20.49 42.95 15.24
C ALA A 9 20.69 42.92 13.72
N TRP A 10 20.45 44.09 13.12
CA TRP A 10 20.62 44.43 11.71
C TRP A 10 22.09 44.72 11.40
N VAL A 11 22.55 44.35 10.21
CA VAL A 11 23.62 45.07 9.48
C VAL A 11 23.18 45.23 8.02
N LEU A 12 23.30 46.47 7.55
CA LEU A 12 22.96 47.01 6.23
C LEU A 12 24.16 46.97 5.25
N ALA A 13 23.81 47.08 3.95
CA ALA A 13 24.61 47.44 2.77
C ALA A 13 25.31 46.27 2.03
N LEU A 14 25.21 46.08 0.70
CA LEU A 14 24.85 46.94 -0.45
C LEU A 14 24.06 46.13 -1.51
N PRO A 15 23.24 46.79 -2.36
CA PRO A 15 22.67 46.18 -3.56
C PRO A 15 23.66 46.28 -4.72
N LEU A 16 24.21 45.14 -5.17
CA LEU A 16 24.75 45.03 -6.52
C LEU A 16 23.57 44.82 -7.47
N ALA A 17 23.18 45.87 -8.17
CA ALA A 17 22.26 45.80 -9.30
C ALA A 17 22.96 45.05 -10.45
N VAL A 18 22.77 43.74 -10.50
CA VAL A 18 22.94 42.96 -11.73
C VAL A 18 21.67 43.20 -12.54
N GLY A 19 21.81 43.86 -13.68
CA GLY A 19 20.71 44.07 -14.61
C GLY A 19 20.24 42.72 -15.16
N CYS A 20 19.12 42.22 -14.66
CA CYS A 20 18.28 41.28 -15.39
C CYS A 20 17.72 42.04 -16.60
N GLY A 21 18.33 41.84 -17.78
CA GLY A 21 17.59 42.03 -19.02
C GLY A 21 16.36 41.11 -19.00
N PRO A 22 15.28 41.44 -19.72
CA PRO A 22 14.23 40.47 -19.97
C PRO A 22 14.90 39.29 -20.67
N GLY A 23 15.14 38.20 -19.95
CA GLY A 23 15.46 36.94 -20.59
C GLY A 23 14.29 36.69 -21.53
N SER A 24 14.57 36.65 -22.84
CA SER A 24 13.61 36.14 -23.79
C SER A 24 13.14 34.80 -23.24
N GLU A 25 11.88 34.72 -22.83
CA GLU A 25 11.24 33.44 -22.55
C GLU A 25 11.50 32.59 -23.79
N GLU A 26 12.35 31.58 -23.63
CA GLU A 26 12.73 30.69 -24.72
C GLU A 26 11.47 29.92 -25.06
N GLU A 27 10.83 30.26 -26.19
CA GLU A 27 9.65 29.56 -26.67
C GLU A 27 10.02 28.08 -26.84
N VAL A 28 9.45 27.22 -25.99
CA VAL A 28 9.69 25.78 -26.04
C VAL A 28 8.63 25.19 -26.95
N SER A 29 9.05 24.61 -28.07
CA SER A 29 8.11 24.02 -29.01
C SER A 29 7.47 22.73 -28.44
N GLY A 30 6.25 22.41 -28.88
CA GLY A 30 5.56 21.16 -28.50
C GLY A 30 6.36 19.92 -28.85
N GLN A 31 7.05 19.92 -29.99
CA GLN A 31 7.99 18.85 -30.38
C GLN A 31 9.16 18.72 -29.40
N ALA A 32 9.70 19.84 -28.90
CA ALA A 32 10.77 19.80 -27.90
C ALA A 32 10.28 19.26 -26.56
N LEU A 33 9.05 19.61 -26.14
CA LEU A 33 8.42 19.04 -24.95
C LEU A 33 8.20 17.53 -25.09
N ALA A 34 7.65 17.08 -26.21
CA ALA A 34 7.43 15.66 -26.49
C ALA A 34 8.73 14.85 -26.51
N LEU A 35 9.78 15.39 -27.16
CA LEU A 35 11.10 14.76 -27.16
C LEU A 35 11.69 14.66 -25.74
N THR A 36 11.59 15.74 -24.97
CA THR A 36 12.09 15.76 -23.57
C THR A 36 11.33 14.76 -22.71
N ALA A 37 10.01 14.69 -22.84
CA ALA A 37 9.17 13.72 -22.14
C ALA A 37 9.63 12.27 -22.41
N ARG A 38 9.82 11.93 -23.70
CA ARG A 38 10.29 10.61 -24.14
C ARG A 38 11.67 10.27 -23.59
N GLU A 39 12.63 11.19 -23.72
CA GLU A 39 14.00 11.02 -23.22
C GLU A 39 14.03 10.80 -21.70
N ASN A 40 13.20 11.53 -20.95
CA ASN A 40 13.10 11.37 -19.50
C ASN A 40 12.50 10.00 -19.13
N VAL A 41 11.43 9.57 -19.80
CA VAL A 41 10.80 8.25 -19.59
C VAL A 41 11.81 7.13 -19.84
N GLU A 42 12.47 7.14 -21.01
CA GLU A 42 13.45 6.13 -21.37
C GLU A 42 14.62 6.10 -20.37
N ALA A 43 15.19 7.26 -20.05
CA ALA A 43 16.35 7.35 -19.16
C ALA A 43 16.07 6.83 -17.75
N VAL A 44 14.91 7.15 -17.18
CA VAL A 44 14.53 6.71 -15.83
C VAL A 44 14.19 5.21 -15.82
N LEU A 45 13.39 4.72 -16.77
CA LEU A 45 12.98 3.31 -16.81
C LEU A 45 14.16 2.38 -17.08
N ARG A 46 15.00 2.67 -18.08
CA ARG A 46 16.23 1.87 -18.33
C ARG A 46 17.19 1.93 -17.16
N GLY A 47 17.29 3.10 -16.52
CA GLY A 47 18.11 3.29 -15.33
C GLY A 47 17.67 2.39 -14.17
N ALA A 48 16.36 2.26 -13.95
CA ALA A 48 15.79 1.39 -12.93
C ALA A 48 15.95 -0.10 -13.26
N SER A 49 15.69 -0.51 -14.52
CA SER A 49 15.97 -1.88 -15.00
C SER A 49 17.43 -2.26 -14.76
N GLN A 50 18.36 -1.37 -15.09
CA GLN A 50 19.79 -1.57 -14.84
C GLN A 50 20.13 -1.65 -13.35
N ALA A 51 19.54 -0.80 -12.50
CA ALA A 51 19.75 -0.84 -11.06
C ALA A 51 19.25 -2.15 -10.44
N GLY A 52 18.16 -2.71 -10.96
CA GLY A 52 17.60 -3.99 -10.56
C GLY A 52 18.33 -5.22 -11.10
N SER A 53 19.36 -5.07 -11.95
CA SER A 53 19.96 -6.23 -12.63
C SER A 53 20.57 -7.26 -11.67
N PHE A 54 20.98 -6.85 -10.46
CA PHE A 54 21.51 -7.76 -9.44
C PHE A 54 20.43 -8.67 -8.83
N ILE A 55 19.15 -8.31 -8.94
CA ILE A 55 18.02 -9.14 -8.49
C ILE A 55 17.96 -10.42 -9.31
N ALA A 56 18.12 -10.32 -10.63
CA ALA A 56 18.10 -11.49 -11.52
C ALA A 56 19.22 -12.51 -11.19
N ASP A 57 20.31 -12.04 -10.56
CA ASP A 57 21.43 -12.89 -10.15
C ASP A 57 21.27 -13.44 -8.71
N SER A 58 20.19 -13.11 -7.99
CA SER A 58 20.04 -13.42 -6.55
C SER A 58 19.20 -14.69 -6.31
N ALA A 59 19.89 -15.77 -5.92
CA ALA A 59 19.23 -17.03 -5.54
C ALA A 59 18.35 -16.89 -4.28
N THR A 60 18.78 -16.12 -3.28
CA THR A 60 17.99 -15.86 -2.05
C THR A 60 16.67 -15.20 -2.40
N LEU A 61 16.71 -14.19 -3.27
CA LEU A 61 15.50 -13.46 -3.63
C LEU A 61 14.55 -14.36 -4.42
N ALA A 62 15.07 -15.22 -5.29
CA ALA A 62 14.29 -16.22 -5.99
C ALA A 62 13.59 -17.20 -5.01
N GLU A 63 14.30 -17.69 -3.98
CA GLU A 63 13.72 -18.54 -2.93
C GLU A 63 12.65 -17.79 -2.11
N LEU A 64 12.91 -16.53 -1.73
CA LEU A 64 11.97 -15.71 -1.00
C LEU A 64 10.71 -15.42 -1.82
N LEU A 65 10.86 -15.09 -3.11
CA LEU A 65 9.74 -14.86 -4.01
C LEU A 65 8.94 -16.15 -4.28
N SER A 66 9.60 -17.31 -4.34
CA SER A 66 8.94 -18.60 -4.49
C SER A 66 8.01 -18.92 -3.31
N SER A 67 8.27 -18.37 -2.12
CA SER A 67 7.38 -18.51 -0.96
C SER A 67 6.15 -17.57 -1.01
N VAL A 68 6.21 -16.53 -1.84
CA VAL A 68 5.16 -15.50 -1.98
C VAL A 68 4.28 -15.76 -3.20
N VAL A 69 4.88 -16.21 -4.31
CA VAL A 69 4.14 -16.55 -5.52
C VAL A 69 3.38 -17.85 -5.27
N GLY A 70 2.05 -17.75 -5.37
CA GLY A 70 1.12 -18.77 -4.89
C GLY A 70 1.36 -20.13 -5.53
N GLU A 71 0.83 -21.17 -4.88
CA GLU A 71 0.98 -22.53 -5.38
C GLU A 71 0.17 -22.73 -6.67
N GLU A 72 0.79 -23.27 -7.71
CA GLU A 72 0.06 -23.71 -8.89
C GLU A 72 -0.68 -25.01 -8.56
N CYS A 73 -2.00 -24.88 -8.45
CA CYS A 73 -2.89 -25.99 -8.18
C CYS A 73 -3.24 -26.72 -9.49
N ASN A 74 -2.54 -27.81 -9.77
CA ASN A 74 -2.86 -28.66 -10.93
C ASN A 74 -4.14 -29.46 -10.67
N THR A 75 -5.27 -29.03 -11.24
CA THR A 75 -6.51 -29.79 -11.20
C THR A 75 -6.47 -30.92 -12.24
N ALA A 76 -5.86 -32.05 -11.89
CA ALA A 76 -5.95 -33.25 -12.72
C ALA A 76 -7.43 -33.66 -12.90
N PRO A 77 -7.85 -34.14 -14.09
CA PRO A 77 -9.23 -34.54 -14.34
C PRO A 77 -9.62 -35.71 -13.43
N CYS A 78 -10.50 -35.45 -12.47
CA CYS A 78 -10.94 -36.45 -11.51
C CYS A 78 -11.76 -37.56 -12.17
N PRO A 79 -11.57 -38.84 -11.77
CA PRO A 79 -12.52 -39.88 -12.09
C PRO A 79 -13.89 -39.51 -11.51
N SER A 80 -14.93 -39.62 -12.35
CA SER A 80 -16.30 -39.23 -12.03
C SER A 80 -16.76 -39.84 -10.70
N GLY A 81 -17.08 -38.96 -9.74
CA GLY A 81 -17.58 -39.34 -8.41
C GLY A 81 -16.61 -39.14 -7.24
N SER A 82 -15.43 -38.56 -7.46
CA SER A 82 -14.48 -38.20 -6.39
C SER A 82 -14.26 -36.69 -6.30
N VAL A 83 -14.08 -36.18 -5.07
CA VAL A 83 -13.60 -34.82 -4.80
C VAL A 83 -12.08 -34.92 -4.77
N CYS A 84 -11.39 -34.42 -5.80
CA CYS A 84 -9.94 -34.27 -5.70
C CYS A 84 -9.65 -32.97 -4.97
N GLN A 85 -8.78 -33.04 -3.96
CA GLN A 85 -8.05 -31.85 -3.53
C GLN A 85 -6.98 -31.61 -4.60
N PRO A 86 -6.85 -30.37 -5.13
CA PRO A 86 -5.74 -30.06 -6.01
C PRO A 86 -4.43 -30.31 -5.28
N GLU A 87 -3.50 -31.02 -5.93
CA GLU A 87 -2.11 -31.00 -5.49
C GLU A 87 -1.54 -29.67 -5.97
N CYS A 88 -1.35 -28.76 -5.02
CA CYS A 88 -0.71 -27.49 -5.27
C CYS A 88 0.78 -27.68 -5.03
N VAL A 89 1.58 -27.39 -6.05
CA VAL A 89 3.03 -27.41 -5.96
C VAL A 89 3.47 -25.96 -6.01
N PRO A 90 4.31 -25.49 -5.06
CA PRO A 90 4.90 -24.17 -5.14
C PRO A 90 5.63 -24.02 -6.48
N GLU A 91 5.34 -22.97 -7.23
CA GLU A 91 6.11 -22.64 -8.42
C GLU A 91 7.47 -22.10 -7.96
N GLU A 92 8.55 -22.81 -8.28
CA GLU A 92 9.90 -22.35 -7.97
C GLU A 92 10.28 -21.26 -8.98
N ILE A 93 10.45 -20.03 -8.51
CA ILE A 93 11.04 -18.96 -9.31
C ILE A 93 12.53 -19.21 -9.38
N THR A 94 13.05 -19.31 -10.59
CA THR A 94 14.47 -19.50 -10.88
C THR A 94 15.13 -18.19 -11.33
N THR A 95 16.45 -18.17 -11.37
CA THR A 95 17.20 -17.04 -11.92
C THR A 95 16.94 -16.83 -13.41
N ASP A 96 16.64 -17.90 -14.15
CA ASP A 96 16.33 -17.82 -15.58
C ASP A 96 14.99 -17.07 -15.78
N ASP A 97 13.99 -17.33 -14.93
CA ASP A 97 12.71 -16.60 -14.95
C ASP A 97 12.92 -15.11 -14.64
N LEU A 98 13.79 -14.78 -13.68
CA LEU A 98 14.12 -13.38 -13.37
C LEU A 98 14.88 -12.69 -14.51
N GLU A 99 15.71 -13.41 -15.27
CA GLU A 99 16.36 -12.86 -16.45
C GLU A 99 15.38 -12.64 -17.62
N GLU A 100 14.42 -13.55 -17.81
CA GLU A 100 13.33 -13.38 -18.78
C GLU A 100 12.47 -12.16 -18.43
N MET A 101 12.04 -12.04 -17.17
CA MET A 101 11.31 -10.86 -16.68
C MET A 101 12.05 -9.55 -16.96
N ARG A 102 13.39 -9.52 -16.82
CA ARG A 102 14.18 -8.32 -17.16
C ARG A 102 14.11 -8.00 -18.66
N GLN A 103 14.23 -9.01 -19.51
CA GLN A 103 14.14 -8.84 -20.97
C GLN A 103 12.77 -8.33 -21.38
N ASP A 104 11.71 -8.85 -20.77
CA ASP A 104 10.34 -8.41 -21.01
C ASP A 104 10.12 -6.96 -20.59
N VAL A 105 10.70 -6.55 -19.44
CA VAL A 105 10.67 -5.14 -19.01
C VAL A 105 11.39 -4.24 -20.00
N ASP A 106 12.58 -4.62 -20.48
CA ASP A 106 13.33 -3.82 -21.46
C ASP A 106 12.57 -3.72 -22.80
N ALA A 107 11.92 -4.80 -23.25
CA ALA A 107 11.08 -4.78 -24.44
C ALA A 107 9.84 -3.89 -24.26
N ALA A 108 9.18 -3.96 -23.10
CA ALA A 108 8.04 -3.09 -22.79
C ALA A 108 8.43 -1.60 -22.74
N ILE A 109 9.65 -1.26 -22.32
CA ILE A 109 10.18 0.10 -22.37
C ILE A 109 10.33 0.57 -23.82
N ASP A 110 10.87 -0.27 -24.71
CA ASP A 110 11.04 0.04 -26.13
C ASP A 110 9.67 0.27 -26.80
N ASP A 111 8.71 -0.62 -26.56
CA ASP A 111 7.35 -0.51 -27.08
C ASP A 111 6.65 0.77 -26.58
N LEU A 112 6.79 1.11 -25.29
CA LEU A 112 6.22 2.34 -24.74
C LEU A 112 6.81 3.60 -25.41
N VAL A 113 8.13 3.64 -25.60
CA VAL A 113 8.81 4.76 -26.26
C VAL A 113 8.35 4.89 -27.72
N GLU A 114 8.21 3.77 -28.42
CA GLU A 114 7.67 3.73 -29.79
C GLU A 114 6.23 4.27 -29.84
N VAL A 115 5.33 3.83 -28.95
CA VAL A 115 3.95 4.31 -28.88
C VAL A 115 3.88 5.81 -28.61
N LEU A 116 4.72 6.33 -27.71
CA LEU A 116 4.77 7.76 -27.41
C LEU A 116 5.18 8.58 -28.64
N GLU A 117 6.16 8.10 -29.41
CA GLU A 117 6.70 8.78 -30.58
C GLU A 117 5.79 8.66 -31.81
N GLU A 118 5.35 7.46 -32.14
CA GLU A 118 4.70 7.15 -33.41
C GLU A 118 3.18 7.32 -33.37
N ARG A 119 2.56 7.20 -32.19
CA ARG A 119 1.09 7.22 -32.05
C ARG A 119 0.55 8.40 -31.25
N ILE A 120 1.23 8.80 -30.17
CA ILE A 120 0.71 9.82 -29.25
C ILE A 120 1.20 11.22 -29.64
N PHE A 121 2.51 11.47 -29.68
CA PHE A 121 3.07 12.81 -29.90
C PHE A 121 3.32 13.16 -31.37
N THR A 122 2.37 12.81 -32.23
CA THR A 122 2.43 13.11 -33.67
C THR A 122 1.93 14.52 -34.00
N PRO A 123 2.36 15.12 -35.12
CA PRO A 123 1.80 16.39 -35.60
C PRO A 123 0.30 16.35 -35.88
N GLU A 124 -0.26 15.16 -36.18
CA GLU A 124 -1.68 14.97 -36.46
C GLU A 124 -2.54 15.10 -35.20
N ASN A 125 -1.99 14.72 -34.05
CA ASN A 125 -2.67 14.85 -32.76
C ASN A 125 -2.52 16.25 -32.15
N LEU A 126 -1.62 17.11 -32.65
CA LEU A 126 -1.38 18.44 -32.08
C LEU A 126 -2.58 19.38 -32.30
N GLU A 127 -3.33 19.67 -31.23
CA GLU A 127 -4.52 20.53 -31.26
C GLU A 127 -4.15 22.02 -31.12
N SER A 128 -3.23 22.36 -30.21
CA SER A 128 -2.81 23.74 -29.95
C SER A 128 -1.46 23.84 -29.24
N GLU A 129 -0.78 24.98 -29.37
CA GLU A 129 0.51 25.28 -28.75
C GLU A 129 0.60 26.77 -28.39
N ASP A 130 1.15 27.09 -27.21
CA ASP A 130 1.23 28.47 -26.70
C ASP A 130 2.61 28.92 -26.22
N GLY A 131 3.69 28.32 -26.76
CA GLY A 131 5.09 28.63 -26.46
C GLY A 131 5.58 28.16 -25.08
N SER A 132 4.65 27.79 -24.19
CA SER A 132 4.92 27.20 -22.87
C SER A 132 4.27 25.83 -22.67
N SER A 133 3.29 25.50 -23.51
CA SER A 133 2.57 24.24 -23.49
C SER A 133 2.13 23.81 -24.88
N ALA A 134 1.93 22.49 -25.04
CA ALA A 134 1.37 21.88 -26.23
C ALA A 134 0.26 20.91 -25.84
N THR A 135 -0.88 20.99 -26.51
CA THR A 135 -2.03 20.12 -26.25
C THR A 135 -2.23 19.19 -27.45
N TYR A 136 -2.21 17.89 -27.17
CA TYR A 136 -2.47 16.82 -28.12
C TYR A 136 -3.86 16.25 -27.86
N ARG A 137 -4.69 16.10 -28.89
CA ARG A 137 -6.00 15.46 -28.81
C ARG A 137 -5.88 14.04 -29.36
N LEU A 138 -6.25 13.05 -28.55
CA LEU A 138 -6.23 11.65 -28.95
C LEU A 138 -7.56 11.27 -29.59
N GLY A 139 -7.52 10.87 -30.86
CA GLY A 139 -8.69 10.39 -31.59
C GLY A 139 -8.99 8.92 -31.33
N ALA A 140 -10.15 8.45 -31.78
CA ALA A 140 -10.54 7.04 -31.69
C ALA A 140 -9.56 6.10 -32.42
N ASN A 141 -8.87 6.58 -33.46
CA ASN A 141 -7.82 5.83 -34.14
C ASN A 141 -6.63 5.50 -33.22
N VAL A 142 -6.28 6.39 -32.28
CA VAL A 142 -5.19 6.12 -31.34
C VAL A 142 -5.65 5.14 -30.26
N LEU A 143 -6.88 5.30 -29.77
CA LEU A 143 -7.41 4.56 -28.62
C LEU A 143 -8.01 3.19 -28.96
N CYS A 144 -8.46 2.98 -30.20
CA CYS A 144 -9.21 1.78 -30.59
C CYS A 144 -8.49 0.86 -31.60
N ASP A 145 -7.22 1.13 -31.94
CA ASP A 145 -6.47 0.34 -32.95
C ASP A 145 -6.04 -1.06 -32.45
N ASP A 146 -5.88 -1.24 -31.13
CA ASP A 146 -5.28 -2.46 -30.54
C ASP A 146 -6.27 -3.54 -30.09
N ALA A 147 -7.58 -3.32 -30.21
CA ALA A 147 -8.58 -4.35 -29.88
C ALA A 147 -8.47 -5.62 -30.75
N SER A 148 -7.66 -5.57 -31.82
CA SER A 148 -7.48 -6.68 -32.77
C SER A 148 -6.29 -7.61 -32.46
N THR A 149 -5.34 -7.22 -31.58
CA THR A 149 -4.09 -7.98 -31.34
C THR A 149 -4.06 -8.77 -30.03
N MET A 150 -4.91 -8.43 -29.06
CA MET A 150 -4.95 -9.09 -27.73
C MET A 150 -6.06 -10.16 -27.59
N SER A 151 -6.78 -10.48 -28.67
CA SER A 151 -7.74 -11.59 -28.65
C SER A 151 -7.01 -12.93 -28.77
N ASP A 152 -6.45 -13.39 -27.66
CA ASP A 152 -5.83 -14.70 -27.51
C ASP A 152 -6.76 -15.84 -27.93
N GLY A 153 -6.40 -16.48 -29.04
CA GLY A 153 -6.19 -17.94 -29.03
C GLY A 153 -7.38 -18.90 -29.08
N SER A 154 -8.65 -18.50 -28.90
CA SER A 154 -9.75 -19.49 -28.86
C SER A 154 -10.98 -19.14 -29.68
N GLY A 155 -10.83 -19.00 -30.99
CA GLY A 155 -11.98 -19.02 -31.89
C GLY A 155 -11.61 -18.63 -33.30
N ALA A 156 -11.50 -19.61 -34.19
CA ALA A 156 -11.21 -19.43 -35.61
C ALA A 156 -12.29 -18.56 -36.30
N SER A 157 -12.18 -17.23 -36.19
CA SER A 157 -12.92 -16.30 -37.04
C SER A 157 -12.13 -16.18 -38.35
N THR A 158 -12.59 -16.90 -39.38
CA THR A 158 -11.91 -17.06 -40.67
C THR A 158 -12.27 -15.99 -41.70
N THR A 159 -12.78 -14.85 -41.25
CA THR A 159 -13.14 -13.73 -42.13
C THR A 159 -12.08 -12.64 -42.07
N ASN A 160 -11.15 -12.68 -43.03
CA ASN A 160 -10.08 -11.69 -43.29
C ASN A 160 -10.58 -10.30 -43.72
N GLU A 161 -11.72 -9.82 -43.21
CA GLU A 161 -12.10 -8.42 -43.41
C GLU A 161 -11.47 -7.59 -42.29
N PRO A 162 -10.73 -6.50 -42.60
CA PRO A 162 -10.29 -5.56 -41.59
C PRO A 162 -11.55 -4.92 -41.00
N ALA A 163 -12.01 -5.48 -39.88
CA ALA A 163 -13.03 -4.85 -39.07
C ALA A 163 -12.43 -3.52 -38.60
N GLY A 164 -13.09 -2.41 -38.90
CA GLY A 164 -12.75 -1.14 -38.28
C GLY A 164 -12.88 -1.22 -36.75
N PRO A 165 -12.48 -0.16 -36.03
CA PRO A 165 -12.59 -0.14 -34.57
C PRO A 165 -14.03 -0.42 -34.12
N GLU A 166 -14.16 -1.09 -32.99
CA GLU A 166 -15.48 -1.41 -32.42
C GLU A 166 -16.29 -0.11 -32.20
N PRO A 167 -17.55 -0.04 -32.66
CA PRO A 167 -18.35 1.19 -32.56
C PRO A 167 -18.48 1.74 -31.13
N GLU A 168 -18.53 0.85 -30.14
CA GLU A 168 -18.61 1.21 -28.72
C GLU A 168 -17.33 1.92 -28.24
N CYS A 169 -16.15 1.47 -28.68
CA CYS A 169 -14.88 2.14 -28.38
C CYS A 169 -14.81 3.54 -29.01
N VAL A 170 -15.25 3.67 -30.26
CA VAL A 170 -15.28 4.99 -30.95
C VAL A 170 -16.21 5.95 -30.22
N GLU A 171 -17.41 5.52 -29.85
CA GLU A 171 -18.37 6.33 -29.09
C GLU A 171 -17.78 6.75 -27.73
N GLN A 172 -17.12 5.83 -27.02
CA GLN A 172 -16.49 6.14 -25.75
C GLN A 172 -15.32 7.13 -25.90
N ALA A 173 -14.46 6.94 -26.90
CA ALA A 173 -13.36 7.85 -27.20
C ALA A 173 -13.85 9.27 -27.55
N GLU A 174 -14.91 9.37 -28.35
CA GLU A 174 -15.54 10.65 -28.71
C GLU A 174 -16.19 11.33 -27.49
N ARG A 175 -16.81 10.55 -26.60
CA ARG A 175 -17.40 11.05 -25.35
C ARG A 175 -16.34 11.56 -24.37
N LEU A 176 -15.25 10.84 -24.20
CA LEU A 176 -14.17 11.20 -23.26
C LEU A 176 -13.35 12.41 -23.72
N GLN A 177 -13.24 12.64 -25.03
CA GLN A 177 -12.45 13.71 -25.63
C GLN A 177 -11.03 13.87 -25.04
N ILE A 178 -10.31 12.74 -24.93
CA ILE A 178 -9.01 12.68 -24.26
C ILE A 178 -8.00 13.65 -24.89
N ARG A 179 -7.39 14.48 -24.06
CA ARG A 179 -6.30 15.39 -24.44
C ARG A 179 -5.13 15.26 -23.48
N LEU A 180 -3.93 15.38 -24.02
CA LEU A 180 -2.69 15.42 -23.25
C LEU A 180 -2.09 16.82 -23.37
N ARG A 181 -2.00 17.56 -22.27
CA ARG A 181 -1.38 18.88 -22.24
C ARG A 181 0.01 18.77 -21.63
N LEU A 182 1.03 18.96 -22.46
CA LEU A 182 2.42 19.02 -22.08
C LEU A 182 2.75 20.43 -21.62
N SER A 183 3.45 20.56 -20.51
CA SER A 183 3.96 21.84 -19.99
C SER A 183 5.31 21.63 -19.32
N SER A 184 6.20 22.63 -19.34
CA SER A 184 7.49 22.54 -18.68
C SER A 184 7.49 23.33 -17.36
N PRO A 185 7.44 22.67 -16.19
CA PRO A 185 7.57 23.39 -14.92
C PRO A 185 8.97 23.98 -14.72
N SER A 186 9.99 23.36 -15.34
CA SER A 186 11.39 23.81 -15.34
C SER A 186 12.15 23.18 -16.49
N ALA A 187 13.25 23.80 -16.92
CA ALA A 187 14.06 23.33 -18.05
C ALA A 187 14.43 21.84 -17.95
N GLY A 188 13.97 21.05 -18.92
CA GLY A 188 14.21 19.60 -19.00
C GLY A 188 13.22 18.73 -18.23
N ASN A 189 12.23 19.30 -17.56
CA ASN A 189 11.14 18.58 -16.94
C ASN A 189 9.85 18.86 -17.69
N VAL A 190 8.99 17.85 -17.79
CA VAL A 190 7.70 17.93 -18.49
C VAL A 190 6.61 17.35 -17.60
N ASN A 191 5.50 18.09 -17.47
CA ASN A 191 4.26 17.59 -16.89
C ASN A 191 3.26 17.36 -18.03
N VAL A 192 2.61 16.20 -18.01
CA VAL A 192 1.55 15.82 -18.95
C VAL A 192 0.24 15.74 -18.19
N ALA A 193 -0.61 16.77 -18.32
CA ALA A 193 -1.95 16.77 -17.75
C ALA A 193 -2.91 15.97 -18.65
N LEU A 194 -3.62 15.01 -18.07
CA LEU A 194 -4.67 14.25 -18.74
C LEU A 194 -5.98 15.03 -18.67
N LEU A 195 -6.38 15.66 -19.76
CA LEU A 195 -7.60 16.46 -19.82
C LEU A 195 -8.74 15.62 -20.41
N LEU A 196 -9.79 15.40 -19.62
CA LEU A 196 -10.98 14.64 -19.99
C LEU A 196 -12.21 15.55 -20.08
N SER A 197 -13.20 15.12 -20.87
CA SER A 197 -14.48 15.79 -21.14
C SER A 197 -14.34 17.12 -21.92
N GLU A 198 -15.48 17.70 -22.29
CA GLU A 198 -15.54 19.04 -22.91
C GLU A 198 -15.01 20.15 -21.98
N GLU A 199 -15.16 19.96 -20.66
CA GLU A 199 -14.69 20.91 -19.64
C GLU A 199 -13.18 20.83 -19.40
N LYS A 200 -12.49 19.85 -20.00
CA LYS A 200 -11.04 19.63 -19.88
C LYS A 200 -10.58 19.48 -18.42
N ARG A 201 -11.28 18.65 -17.65
CA ARG A 201 -10.93 18.30 -16.26
C ARG A 201 -9.67 17.46 -16.21
N ASN A 202 -8.88 17.61 -15.14
CA ASN A 202 -7.55 17.00 -15.02
C ASN A 202 -7.45 16.02 -13.85
N PRO A 203 -7.99 14.79 -13.97
CA PRO A 203 -7.93 13.81 -12.89
C PRO A 203 -6.53 13.21 -12.68
N ALA A 204 -5.62 13.33 -13.64
CA ALA A 204 -4.28 12.75 -13.55
C ALA A 204 -3.22 13.60 -14.24
N THR A 205 -2.03 13.70 -13.64
CA THR A 205 -0.88 14.37 -14.24
C THR A 205 0.33 13.45 -14.19
N LEU A 206 0.94 13.18 -15.35
CA LEU A 206 2.22 12.49 -15.41
C LEU A 206 3.36 13.50 -15.23
N GLU A 207 4.32 13.17 -14.39
CA GLU A 207 5.52 13.94 -14.10
C GLU A 207 6.71 13.25 -14.76
N LEU A 208 7.11 13.73 -15.94
CA LEU A 208 8.19 13.16 -16.76
C LEU A 208 9.43 14.04 -16.61
N HIS A 209 10.15 13.86 -15.52
CA HIS A 209 11.28 14.70 -15.10
C HIS A 209 12.60 13.95 -15.28
N ARG A 210 13.72 14.66 -15.19
CA ARG A 210 15.06 14.05 -15.39
C ARG A 210 15.44 13.02 -14.35
N ASP A 211 14.95 13.19 -13.13
CA ASP A 211 15.27 12.34 -11.98
C ASP A 211 14.09 11.48 -11.54
N HIS A 212 12.91 11.60 -12.16
CA HIS A 212 11.77 10.74 -11.84
C HIS A 212 10.73 10.72 -12.97
N VAL A 213 9.99 9.61 -13.02
CA VAL A 213 8.77 9.46 -13.79
C VAL A 213 7.66 9.11 -12.81
N GLY A 214 6.59 9.88 -12.77
CA GLY A 214 5.47 9.61 -11.86
C GLY A 214 4.12 9.95 -12.46
N ILE A 215 3.07 9.56 -11.74
CA ILE A 215 1.70 9.93 -12.00
C ILE A 215 1.04 10.36 -10.69
N VAL A 216 0.37 11.51 -10.73
CA VAL A 216 -0.40 12.05 -9.62
C VAL A 216 -1.87 12.05 -10.01
N PHE A 217 -2.69 11.38 -9.21
CA PHE A 217 -4.15 11.36 -9.35
C PHE A 217 -4.78 12.34 -8.38
N ASP A 218 -5.76 13.09 -8.86
CA ASP A 218 -6.65 13.93 -8.07
C ASP A 218 -8.03 13.27 -8.02
N LEU A 219 -8.37 12.73 -6.86
CA LEU A 219 -9.56 11.90 -6.68
C LEU A 219 -10.84 12.75 -6.76
N GLY A 220 -10.78 14.02 -6.35
CA GLY A 220 -11.90 14.95 -6.47
C GLY A 220 -12.15 15.38 -7.91
N GLU A 221 -11.09 15.65 -8.67
CA GLU A 221 -11.22 15.90 -10.12
C GLU A 221 -11.66 14.65 -10.88
N PHE A 222 -11.27 13.45 -10.43
CA PHE A 222 -11.79 12.19 -10.98
C PHE A 222 -13.29 12.05 -10.77
N GLU A 223 -13.78 12.19 -9.53
CA GLU A 223 -15.21 12.17 -9.23
C GLU A 223 -15.98 13.22 -10.06
N ALA A 224 -15.47 14.45 -10.12
CA ALA A 224 -16.08 15.51 -10.90
C ALA A 224 -16.10 15.23 -12.41
N THR A 225 -15.08 14.51 -12.91
CA THR A 225 -15.02 14.07 -14.31
C THR A 225 -16.05 13.00 -14.61
N MET A 226 -16.19 11.98 -13.75
CA MET A 226 -17.19 10.92 -13.92
C MET A 226 -18.62 11.50 -13.92
N ASN A 227 -18.91 12.39 -12.98
CA ASN A 227 -20.17 13.10 -12.92
C ASN A 227 -20.45 13.93 -14.19
N ALA A 228 -19.43 14.60 -14.75
CA ALA A 228 -19.58 15.35 -16.00
C ALA A 228 -19.84 14.46 -17.22
N LEU A 229 -19.40 13.20 -17.17
CA LEU A 229 -19.67 12.18 -18.19
C LEU A 229 -21.03 11.49 -18.03
N GLY A 230 -21.77 11.81 -16.95
CA GLY A 230 -23.03 11.17 -16.59
C GLY A 230 -22.86 9.76 -16.01
N GLU A 231 -21.66 9.46 -15.51
CA GLU A 231 -21.33 8.20 -14.84
C GLU A 231 -21.33 8.45 -13.33
N GLU A 232 -22.24 7.81 -12.60
CA GLU A 232 -22.27 7.86 -11.13
C GLU A 232 -21.40 6.72 -10.57
N LEU A 233 -20.58 7.03 -9.56
CA LEU A 233 -19.82 6.02 -8.83
C LEU A 233 -20.77 5.35 -7.82
N ASP A 234 -21.27 4.15 -8.14
CA ASP A 234 -22.23 3.46 -7.30
C ASP A 234 -21.71 3.26 -5.87
N GLY A 235 -22.53 3.63 -4.90
CA GLY A 235 -22.20 3.56 -3.47
C GLY A 235 -21.13 4.53 -2.99
N VAL A 236 -20.57 5.42 -3.83
CA VAL A 236 -19.57 6.43 -3.42
C VAL A 236 -20.24 7.80 -3.28
N SER A 237 -20.24 8.36 -2.07
CA SER A 237 -20.83 9.66 -1.75
C SER A 237 -19.83 10.81 -1.71
N GLU A 238 -18.53 10.51 -1.54
CA GLU A 238 -17.45 11.49 -1.52
C GLU A 238 -16.15 10.80 -1.93
N LEU A 239 -15.36 11.44 -2.78
CA LEU A 239 -14.04 10.95 -3.15
C LEU A 239 -13.07 12.14 -3.31
N ALA A 240 -12.18 12.34 -2.33
CA ALA A 240 -11.26 13.47 -2.31
C ALA A 240 -9.85 13.05 -1.89
N GLY A 241 -8.88 13.93 -2.18
CA GLY A 241 -7.46 13.73 -1.88
C GLY A 241 -6.63 13.46 -3.13
N ARG A 242 -5.33 13.26 -2.93
CA ARG A 242 -4.36 13.08 -4.02
C ARG A 242 -3.39 11.96 -3.70
N ILE A 243 -3.22 11.06 -4.65
CA ILE A 243 -2.24 9.96 -4.58
C ILE A 243 -1.21 10.11 -5.68
N GLY A 244 0.02 9.66 -5.43
CA GLY A 244 1.11 9.72 -6.39
C GLY A 244 1.88 8.41 -6.44
N LEU A 245 2.16 7.91 -7.64
CA LEU A 245 3.09 6.82 -7.88
C LEU A 245 4.30 7.38 -8.63
N GLU A 246 5.52 7.24 -8.10
CA GLU A 246 6.74 7.69 -8.76
C GLU A 246 7.82 6.61 -8.80
N LEU A 247 8.54 6.54 -9.92
CA LEU A 247 9.85 5.92 -10.02
C LEU A 247 10.90 7.03 -10.02
N ARG A 248 11.76 7.05 -9.01
CA ARG A 248 12.74 8.11 -8.77
C ARG A 248 14.16 7.59 -8.81
N LYS A 249 15.04 8.33 -9.45
CA LYS A 249 16.50 8.17 -9.40
C LYS A 249 17.06 8.91 -8.19
N ASN A 250 17.64 8.18 -7.24
CA ASN A 250 18.34 8.76 -6.09
C ASN A 250 19.82 9.03 -6.44
N ALA A 251 20.44 8.10 -7.16
CA ALA A 251 21.80 8.20 -7.68
C ALA A 251 21.98 7.30 -8.94
N GLU A 252 23.20 7.18 -9.45
CA GLU A 252 23.50 6.18 -10.49
C GLU A 252 23.34 4.78 -9.89
N LEU A 253 22.56 3.90 -10.54
CA LEU A 253 22.19 2.56 -10.05
C LEU A 253 21.44 2.53 -8.70
N ASP A 254 20.78 3.62 -8.32
CA ASP A 254 20.00 3.71 -7.08
C ASP A 254 18.65 4.37 -7.36
N TYR A 255 17.58 3.58 -7.29
CA TYR A 255 16.22 3.98 -7.67
C TYR A 255 15.20 3.59 -6.61
N SER A 256 14.15 4.38 -6.47
CA SER A 256 13.02 4.11 -5.58
C SER A 256 11.72 4.11 -6.36
N ILE A 257 10.88 3.09 -6.18
CA ILE A 257 9.46 3.10 -6.52
C ILE A 257 8.72 3.57 -5.27
N ARG A 258 7.88 4.61 -5.39
CA ARG A 258 7.16 5.20 -4.26
C ARG A 258 5.69 5.36 -4.57
N ALA A 259 4.85 4.86 -3.69
CA ALA A 259 3.45 5.26 -3.59
C ALA A 259 3.32 6.31 -2.49
N ASN A 260 2.51 7.33 -2.72
CA ASN A 260 2.38 8.50 -1.85
C ASN A 260 0.91 8.87 -1.69
N VAL A 261 0.51 9.22 -0.47
CA VAL A 261 -0.71 9.95 -0.16
C VAL A 261 -0.30 11.40 0.00
N LEU A 262 -0.43 12.16 -1.09
CA LEU A 262 0.04 13.55 -1.19
C LEU A 262 -0.87 14.53 -0.45
N GLU A 263 -2.16 14.20 -0.36
CA GLU A 263 -3.17 14.90 0.43
C GLU A 263 -4.07 13.84 1.08
N THR A 264 -4.60 14.13 2.27
CA THR A 264 -5.50 13.20 2.99
C THR A 264 -6.58 12.69 2.03
N LEU A 265 -6.71 11.37 1.95
CA LEU A 265 -7.77 10.72 1.18
C LEU A 265 -9.03 10.70 2.04
N GLU A 266 -10.14 11.10 1.46
CA GLU A 266 -11.46 11.02 2.07
C GLU A 266 -12.37 10.25 1.13
N ILE A 267 -12.92 9.14 1.61
CA ILE A 267 -13.81 8.26 0.86
C ILE A 267 -15.09 8.12 1.67
N GLY A 268 -16.18 8.68 1.16
CA GLY A 268 -17.53 8.46 1.65
C GLY A 268 -18.20 7.37 0.84
N THR A 269 -18.77 6.37 1.50
CA THR A 269 -19.64 5.37 0.87
C THR A 269 -21.00 5.33 1.53
N SER A 270 -22.03 4.95 0.79
CA SER A 270 -23.39 4.79 1.29
C SER A 270 -23.97 3.46 0.85
N ASP A 271 -24.55 2.71 1.78
CA ASP A 271 -25.27 1.48 1.46
C ASP A 271 -26.71 1.74 0.94
N GLU A 272 -27.44 0.68 0.58
CA GLU A 272 -28.84 0.74 0.13
C GLU A 272 -29.80 1.35 1.18
N LEU A 273 -29.40 1.35 2.46
CA LEU A 273 -30.14 1.95 3.57
C LEU A 273 -29.75 3.42 3.81
N ASN A 274 -28.93 4.01 2.94
CA ASN A 274 -28.36 5.36 3.06
C ASN A 274 -27.53 5.55 4.34
N GLN A 275 -26.85 4.50 4.79
CA GLN A 275 -25.91 4.56 5.90
C GLN A 275 -24.55 4.96 5.37
N GLU A 276 -24.12 6.17 5.75
CA GLU A 276 -22.85 6.74 5.30
C GLU A 276 -21.69 6.22 6.16
N VAL A 277 -20.68 5.65 5.51
CA VAL A 277 -19.39 5.28 6.11
C VAL A 277 -18.33 6.18 5.49
N ARG A 278 -17.47 6.77 6.32
CA ARG A 278 -16.34 7.57 5.89
C ARG A 278 -15.05 6.89 6.26
N VAL A 279 -14.15 6.80 5.29
CA VAL A 279 -12.79 6.31 5.44
C VAL A 279 -11.84 7.45 5.11
N SER A 280 -10.94 7.78 6.03
CA SER A 280 -9.90 8.78 5.81
C SER A 280 -8.52 8.16 5.94
N ILE A 281 -7.62 8.43 5.00
CA ILE A 281 -6.21 8.04 5.06
C ILE A 281 -5.37 9.31 5.08
N GLY A 282 -4.63 9.52 6.17
CA GLY A 282 -3.78 10.68 6.36
C GLY A 282 -2.66 10.77 5.34
N GLN A 283 -2.18 11.99 5.10
CA GLN A 283 -1.02 12.25 4.25
C GLN A 283 0.21 11.46 4.72
N SER A 284 0.88 10.76 3.79
CA SER A 284 2.17 10.11 4.02
C SER A 284 3.00 10.11 2.72
N VAL A 285 4.25 10.56 2.82
CA VAL A 285 5.15 10.79 1.67
C VAL A 285 6.59 10.44 2.06
N PRO A 286 7.10 9.26 1.68
CA PRO A 286 6.42 8.18 0.96
C PRO A 286 5.45 7.40 1.84
N THR A 287 4.38 6.86 1.25
CA THR A 287 3.48 5.89 1.89
C THR A 287 4.06 4.48 1.84
N VAL A 288 4.59 4.11 0.69
CA VAL A 288 5.34 2.88 0.46
C VAL A 288 6.53 3.26 -0.41
N GLU A 289 7.72 2.81 -0.06
CA GLU A 289 8.92 2.95 -0.87
C GLU A 289 9.62 1.60 -1.00
N VAL A 290 9.91 1.20 -2.24
CA VAL A 290 10.82 0.10 -2.55
C VAL A 290 12.03 0.71 -3.25
N ARG A 291 13.18 0.66 -2.59
CA ARG A 291 14.45 1.18 -3.08
C ARG A 291 15.39 0.04 -3.50
N LEU A 292 15.88 0.14 -4.72
CA LEU A 292 16.86 -0.73 -5.34
C LEU A 292 18.21 0.00 -5.36
N ASP A 293 19.12 -0.38 -4.46
CA ASP A 293 20.48 0.15 -4.42
C ASP A 293 21.43 -0.87 -5.06
N GLY A 294 21.63 -0.74 -6.37
CA GLY A 294 22.53 -1.59 -7.15
C GLY A 294 24.02 -1.39 -6.81
N ASN A 295 24.39 -0.27 -6.18
CA ASN A 295 25.77 -0.05 -5.71
C ASN A 295 26.06 -0.88 -4.47
N ALA A 296 25.12 -0.91 -3.52
CA ALA A 296 25.21 -1.71 -2.31
C ALA A 296 24.74 -3.16 -2.49
N ARG A 297 23.99 -3.44 -3.58
CA ARG A 297 23.23 -4.69 -3.81
C ARG A 297 22.20 -4.96 -2.72
N ARG A 298 21.39 -3.94 -2.44
CA ARG A 298 20.36 -3.98 -1.39
C ARG A 298 18.99 -3.66 -1.94
N VAL A 299 17.98 -4.32 -1.38
CA VAL A 299 16.58 -3.97 -1.55
C VAL A 299 16.06 -3.47 -0.21
N ILE A 300 15.53 -2.26 -0.19
CA ILE A 300 15.01 -1.63 1.02
C ILE A 300 13.54 -1.32 0.78
N GLY A 301 12.66 -1.97 1.52
CA GLY A 301 11.23 -1.64 1.56
C GLY A 301 10.94 -0.79 2.80
N THR A 302 10.16 0.28 2.67
CA THR A 302 9.63 1.03 3.82
C THR A 302 8.17 1.35 3.58
N TYR A 303 7.39 1.46 4.65
CA TYR A 303 6.00 1.88 4.59
C TYR A 303 5.69 2.81 5.76
N ASP A 304 4.80 3.76 5.50
CA ASP A 304 4.16 4.68 6.44
C ASP A 304 2.74 4.91 5.90
N LEU A 305 1.76 4.20 6.44
CA LEU A 305 0.39 4.27 5.92
C LEU A 305 -0.37 5.54 6.32
N GLY A 306 0.26 6.44 7.09
CA GLY A 306 -0.43 7.56 7.70
C GLY A 306 -1.58 7.11 8.61
N ARG A 307 -2.31 8.07 9.18
CA ARG A 307 -3.47 7.75 10.04
C ARG A 307 -4.62 7.21 9.20
N LEU A 308 -5.07 5.98 9.48
CA LEU A 308 -6.33 5.47 8.94
C LEU A 308 -7.44 5.75 9.95
N ALA A 309 -8.55 6.35 9.51
CA ALA A 309 -9.75 6.45 10.32
C ALA A 309 -10.97 5.95 9.54
N VAL A 310 -11.85 5.24 10.24
CA VAL A 310 -13.13 4.77 9.70
C VAL A 310 -14.22 5.20 10.66
N ARG A 311 -15.27 5.85 10.16
CA ARG A 311 -16.38 6.35 10.96
C ARG A 311 -17.70 6.07 10.26
N GLY A 312 -18.70 5.62 11.01
CA GLY A 312 -20.04 5.40 10.47
C GLY A 312 -21.01 4.90 11.53
N PRO A 313 -22.31 4.80 11.22
CA PRO A 313 -23.27 4.18 12.12
C PRO A 313 -22.90 2.71 12.34
N LEU A 314 -22.99 2.22 13.58
CA LEU A 314 -22.65 0.82 13.94
C LEU A 314 -23.40 -0.19 13.06
N ASN A 315 -24.62 0.13 12.65
CA ASN A 315 -25.44 -0.73 11.80
C ASN A 315 -24.86 -0.94 10.39
N ALA A 316 -24.03 -0.03 9.88
CA ALA A 316 -23.34 -0.22 8.60
C ALA A 316 -22.27 -1.32 8.68
N PHE A 317 -21.80 -1.64 9.89
CA PHE A 317 -20.81 -2.68 10.16
C PHE A 317 -21.45 -3.99 10.64
N ARG A 318 -22.79 -4.13 10.57
CA ARG A 318 -23.49 -5.30 11.13
C ARG A 318 -22.98 -6.62 10.56
N ASP A 319 -22.61 -6.66 9.29
CA ASP A 319 -22.16 -7.89 8.62
C ASP A 319 -20.80 -8.38 9.17
N VAL A 320 -20.08 -7.56 9.93
CA VAL A 320 -18.85 -7.93 10.64
C VAL A 320 -19.14 -8.67 11.95
N PHE A 321 -20.31 -8.46 12.55
CA PHE A 321 -20.63 -8.95 13.90
C PHE A 321 -21.86 -9.87 13.96
N ASP A 322 -22.74 -9.82 12.97
CA ASP A 322 -23.99 -10.58 12.95
C ASP A 322 -23.83 -11.77 11.99
N GLU A 323 -23.66 -12.96 12.56
CA GLU A 323 -23.87 -14.19 11.81
C GLU A 323 -25.36 -14.33 11.51
N GLU A 324 -25.72 -14.85 10.32
CA GLU A 324 -27.12 -15.06 9.99
C GLU A 324 -27.72 -16.13 10.91
N GLU A 325 -28.50 -15.68 11.90
CA GLU A 325 -29.18 -16.59 12.81
C GLU A 325 -30.45 -17.16 12.19
N TYR A 326 -30.71 -18.44 12.45
CA TYR A 326 -31.91 -19.13 11.99
C TYR A 326 -32.76 -19.58 13.17
N ASP A 327 -34.09 -19.49 13.03
CA ASP A 327 -35.02 -20.01 14.03
C ASP A 327 -35.00 -21.56 14.06
N ALA A 328 -35.73 -22.15 15.02
CA ALA A 328 -35.81 -23.61 15.17
C ALA A 328 -36.41 -24.34 13.94
N PHE A 329 -36.94 -23.61 12.96
CA PHE A 329 -37.52 -24.12 11.72
C PHE A 329 -36.65 -23.82 10.50
N GLY A 330 -35.48 -23.20 10.67
CA GLY A 330 -34.57 -22.85 9.58
C GLY A 330 -34.99 -21.59 8.81
N ASN A 331 -35.81 -20.72 9.38
CA ASN A 331 -36.07 -19.40 8.81
C ASN A 331 -35.05 -18.39 9.35
N PRO A 332 -34.51 -17.48 8.52
CA PRO A 332 -33.61 -16.44 9.01
C PRO A 332 -34.35 -15.55 10.01
N LEU A 333 -33.76 -15.36 11.18
CA LEU A 333 -34.27 -14.43 12.17
C LEU A 333 -34.15 -12.99 11.64
N PRO A 334 -35.00 -12.06 12.10
CA PRO A 334 -34.83 -10.65 11.76
C PRO A 334 -33.44 -10.18 12.17
N ARG A 335 -32.70 -9.59 11.21
CA ARG A 335 -31.36 -9.04 11.47
C ARG A 335 -31.42 -8.06 12.64
N LYS A 336 -30.43 -8.14 13.52
CA LYS A 336 -30.33 -7.20 14.65
C LYS A 336 -30.09 -5.80 14.10
N THR A 337 -30.70 -4.81 14.76
CA THR A 337 -30.45 -3.40 14.45
C THR A 337 -29.54 -2.84 15.52
N TYR A 338 -28.41 -2.29 15.09
CA TYR A 338 -27.43 -1.70 15.97
C TYR A 338 -27.57 -0.18 15.99
N THR A 339 -27.20 0.46 17.10
CA THR A 339 -27.38 1.90 17.30
C THR A 339 -26.09 2.59 17.73
N GLY A 340 -26.00 3.88 17.45
CA GLY A 340 -24.82 4.71 17.71
C GLY A 340 -23.82 4.68 16.56
N GLU A 341 -22.72 5.39 16.76
CA GLU A 341 -21.64 5.59 15.80
C GLU A 341 -20.39 4.85 16.26
N ILE A 342 -19.70 4.18 15.33
CA ILE A 342 -18.37 3.62 15.54
C ILE A 342 -17.33 4.52 14.89
N ALA A 343 -16.22 4.73 15.60
CA ALA A 343 -15.03 5.36 15.08
C ALA A 343 -13.81 4.49 15.36
N LEU A 344 -13.18 3.98 14.31
CA LEU A 344 -11.87 3.32 14.34
C LEU A 344 -10.81 4.35 13.93
N SER A 345 -9.68 4.36 14.62
CA SER A 345 -8.52 5.18 14.27
C SER A 345 -7.24 4.38 14.49
N ILE A 346 -6.54 4.04 13.42
CA ILE A 346 -5.18 3.47 13.45
C ILE A 346 -4.21 4.63 13.25
N ALA A 347 -3.31 4.85 14.22
CA ALA A 347 -2.50 6.08 14.26
C ALA A 347 -1.49 6.18 13.09
N GLY A 348 -0.99 5.04 12.61
CA GLY A 348 -0.38 4.88 11.29
C GLY A 348 0.62 3.74 11.27
N ALA A 349 0.41 2.72 10.44
CA ALA A 349 1.34 1.59 10.42
C ALA A 349 2.65 2.00 9.73
N GLU A 350 3.77 1.79 10.40
CA GLU A 350 5.10 2.08 9.86
C GLU A 350 6.09 0.93 10.06
N GLY A 351 7.07 0.87 9.17
CA GLY A 351 8.16 -0.09 9.26
C GLY A 351 9.03 -0.12 8.00
N GLY A 352 10.11 -0.87 8.08
CA GLY A 352 11.02 -1.09 6.97
C GLY A 352 11.58 -2.50 6.98
N ILE A 353 11.84 -3.03 5.79
CA ILE A 353 12.55 -4.27 5.55
C ILE A 353 13.82 -3.95 4.77
N THR A 354 14.95 -4.50 5.19
CA THR A 354 16.20 -4.45 4.43
C THR A 354 16.64 -5.86 4.10
N LEU A 355 16.82 -6.14 2.81
CA LEU A 355 17.47 -7.33 2.30
C LEU A 355 18.89 -6.96 1.86
N ASP A 356 19.89 -7.51 2.54
CA ASP A 356 21.29 -7.37 2.15
C ASP A 356 21.74 -8.56 1.28
N GLY A 357 21.90 -8.33 -0.02
CA GLY A 357 22.30 -9.37 -0.97
C GLY A 357 23.75 -9.86 -0.81
N GLN A 358 24.57 -9.25 0.06
CA GLN A 358 25.92 -9.71 0.37
C GLN A 358 25.96 -10.59 1.62
N GLU A 359 25.19 -10.22 2.65
CA GLU A 359 25.18 -10.91 3.95
C GLU A 359 24.07 -11.96 4.07
N ASP A 360 23.09 -11.95 3.16
CA ASP A 360 21.95 -12.87 3.15
C ASP A 360 21.08 -12.75 4.42
N THR A 361 20.89 -11.51 4.90
CA THR A 361 20.14 -11.18 6.11
C THR A 361 18.87 -10.38 5.79
N VAL A 362 17.89 -10.50 6.69
CA VAL A 362 16.64 -9.73 6.66
C VAL A 362 16.46 -9.02 8.00
N ASP A 363 16.41 -7.70 7.94
CA ASP A 363 16.14 -6.85 9.09
C ASP A 363 14.78 -6.18 8.94
N LEU A 364 13.95 -6.24 9.98
CA LEU A 364 12.78 -5.39 10.11
C LEU A 364 13.09 -4.25 11.07
N THR A 365 12.85 -3.02 10.64
CA THR A 365 13.22 -1.81 11.38
C THR A 365 12.03 -0.86 11.51
N GLY A 366 11.99 -0.10 12.60
CA GLY A 366 11.00 0.95 12.82
C GLY A 366 9.55 0.44 12.81
N ILE A 367 9.29 -0.81 13.22
CA ILE A 367 7.94 -1.36 13.22
C ILE A 367 7.10 -0.64 14.27
N GLY A 368 5.97 -0.06 13.86
CA GLY A 368 5.08 0.67 14.73
C GLY A 368 3.67 0.84 14.19
N LEU A 369 2.80 1.37 15.05
CA LEU A 369 1.44 1.80 14.70
C LEU A 369 1.29 3.32 14.80
N GLY A 370 2.41 4.04 14.65
CA GLY A 370 2.51 5.49 14.64
C GLY A 370 2.81 6.07 16.03
N ASP A 371 2.83 7.39 16.10
CA ASP A 371 3.20 8.14 17.32
C ASP A 371 2.09 8.23 18.38
N GLU A 372 0.93 7.62 18.13
CA GLU A 372 -0.23 7.59 19.03
C GLU A 372 -0.79 6.16 19.19
N GLY A 373 -1.71 5.96 20.14
CA GLY A 373 -2.41 4.68 20.28
C GLY A 373 -3.51 4.55 19.23
N SER A 374 -3.68 3.34 18.69
CA SER A 374 -4.82 3.03 17.82
C SER A 374 -6.06 2.79 18.68
N THR A 375 -7.22 3.30 18.28
CA THR A 375 -8.44 3.34 19.09
C THR A 375 -9.68 2.88 18.33
N LEU A 376 -10.63 2.32 19.07
CA LEU A 376 -11.99 2.05 18.63
C LEU A 376 -12.94 2.69 19.63
N GLU A 377 -13.87 3.51 19.16
CA GLU A 377 -14.83 4.24 19.98
C GLU A 377 -16.27 3.96 19.54
N HIS A 378 -17.20 4.05 20.49
CA HIS A 378 -18.65 4.06 20.24
C HIS A 378 -19.29 5.29 20.90
N ASP A 379 -19.94 6.13 20.10
CA ASP A 379 -20.49 7.43 20.54
C ASP A 379 -19.47 8.27 21.33
N GLY A 380 -18.19 8.21 20.94
CA GLY A 380 -17.06 8.88 21.61
C GLY A 380 -16.58 8.22 22.92
N THR A 381 -17.11 7.04 23.27
CA THR A 381 -16.62 6.23 24.38
C THR A 381 -15.59 5.22 23.88
N LEU A 382 -14.39 5.24 24.44
CA LEU A 382 -13.31 4.30 24.09
C LEU A 382 -13.72 2.86 24.43
N LEU A 383 -13.76 2.00 23.41
CA LEU A 383 -14.04 0.57 23.50
C LEU A 383 -12.77 -0.27 23.44
N ALA A 384 -11.81 0.11 22.60
CA ALA A 384 -10.52 -0.58 22.54
C ALA A 384 -9.38 0.38 22.26
N GLN A 385 -8.20 0.08 22.78
CA GLN A 385 -6.97 0.79 22.44
C GLN A 385 -5.82 -0.19 22.28
N LEU A 386 -5.10 -0.12 21.17
CA LEU A 386 -3.86 -0.85 20.92
C LEU A 386 -2.70 0.13 20.92
N ASP A 387 -1.70 -0.14 21.75
CA ASP A 387 -0.54 0.71 21.93
C ASP A 387 0.73 -0.16 21.94
N VAL A 388 1.66 0.13 21.04
CA VAL A 388 2.94 -0.60 20.90
C VAL A 388 4.04 0.33 21.40
N ASN A 389 4.91 -0.18 22.26
CA ASN A 389 6.08 0.51 22.80
C ASN A 389 5.85 1.95 23.29
N PRO A 390 4.80 2.25 24.08
CA PRO A 390 4.46 3.62 24.48
C PRO A 390 5.57 4.35 25.24
N GLU A 391 6.44 3.62 25.94
CA GLU A 391 7.57 4.18 26.71
C GLU A 391 8.90 4.18 25.94
N ALA A 392 8.91 3.58 24.74
CA ALA A 392 10.11 3.38 23.92
C ALA A 392 9.96 4.02 22.53
N GLY A 393 9.19 5.11 22.45
CA GLY A 393 9.01 5.87 21.21
C GLY A 393 8.09 5.19 20.20
N ARG A 394 7.31 4.17 20.58
CA ARG A 394 6.29 3.46 19.79
C ARG A 394 6.78 2.62 18.61
N HIS A 395 8.08 2.39 18.54
CA HIS A 395 8.73 1.62 17.49
C HIS A 395 9.61 0.51 18.07
N PHE A 396 9.83 -0.54 17.28
CA PHE A 396 10.84 -1.56 17.54
C PHE A 396 11.40 -2.14 16.25
N ASP A 397 12.61 -2.67 16.37
CA ASP A 397 13.28 -3.43 15.34
C ASP A 397 13.21 -4.93 15.68
N VAL A 398 13.18 -5.77 14.65
CA VAL A 398 13.30 -7.22 14.75
C VAL A 398 14.41 -7.70 13.82
N HIS A 399 15.45 -8.27 14.42
CA HIS A 399 16.53 -8.93 13.70
C HIS A 399 16.25 -10.43 13.59
N PHE A 400 16.23 -10.96 12.37
CA PHE A 400 16.05 -12.38 12.09
C PHE A 400 17.40 -13.04 11.81
N ALA A 401 17.68 -14.15 12.50
CA ALA A 401 18.89 -14.93 12.26
C ALA A 401 18.60 -16.43 12.35
N LYS A 402 19.24 -17.23 11.48
CA LYS A 402 19.21 -18.70 11.57
C LYS A 402 20.30 -19.19 12.54
N THR A 403 19.94 -20.13 13.40
CA THR A 403 20.89 -20.87 14.25
C THR A 403 21.69 -21.91 13.44
N GLU A 404 22.74 -22.49 14.03
CA GLU A 404 23.50 -23.59 13.41
C GLU A 404 22.63 -24.81 13.04
N ASP A 405 21.53 -25.02 13.76
CA ASP A 405 20.57 -26.11 13.53
C ASP A 405 19.46 -25.72 12.52
N GLY A 406 19.53 -24.52 11.93
CA GLY A 406 18.60 -24.03 10.91
C GLY A 406 17.34 -23.35 11.46
N ALA A 407 17.10 -23.38 12.77
CA ALA A 407 15.96 -22.71 13.39
C ALA A 407 16.08 -21.18 13.35
N THR A 408 14.95 -20.47 13.23
CA THR A 408 14.89 -19.00 13.17
C THR A 408 14.79 -18.39 14.56
N THR A 409 15.66 -17.42 14.83
CA THR A 409 15.64 -16.57 16.02
C THR A 409 15.21 -15.16 15.66
N MET A 410 14.47 -14.53 16.57
CA MET A 410 13.98 -13.16 16.45
C MET A 410 14.47 -12.37 17.67
N THR A 411 15.23 -11.31 17.44
CA THR A 411 15.75 -10.43 18.50
C THR A 411 15.13 -9.04 18.39
N PHE A 412 14.59 -8.52 19.49
CA PHE A 412 13.87 -7.25 19.51
C PHE A 412 14.71 -6.12 20.09
N SER A 413 14.71 -4.95 19.44
CA SER A 413 15.39 -3.75 19.95
C SER A 413 14.63 -2.45 19.61
N PRO A 414 14.22 -1.62 20.60
CA PRO A 414 14.15 -1.94 22.03
C PRO A 414 13.23 -3.15 22.30
N THR A 415 13.08 -3.53 23.57
CA THR A 415 12.11 -4.56 23.97
C THR A 415 10.70 -4.26 23.42
N LEU A 416 9.98 -5.29 22.97
CA LEU A 416 8.56 -5.19 22.62
C LEU A 416 7.69 -5.09 23.89
N ASP A 417 6.74 -4.15 23.91
CA ASP A 417 5.71 -3.90 24.93
C ASP A 417 4.41 -3.51 24.21
N VAL A 418 3.49 -4.47 24.07
CA VAL A 418 2.17 -4.27 23.47
C VAL A 418 1.13 -4.16 24.59
N ARG A 419 0.32 -3.11 24.57
CA ARG A 419 -0.79 -2.87 25.50
C ARG A 419 -2.10 -2.83 24.73
N LEU A 420 -3.08 -3.60 25.20
CA LEU A 420 -4.41 -3.69 24.64
C LEU A 420 -5.44 -3.41 25.73
N LEU A 421 -6.17 -2.30 25.61
CA LEU A 421 -7.35 -2.00 26.41
C LEU A 421 -8.59 -2.55 25.70
N LEU A 422 -9.49 -3.21 26.43
CA LEU A 422 -10.80 -3.63 25.97
C LEU A 422 -11.87 -3.20 26.99
N ALA A 423 -12.91 -2.52 26.54
CA ALA A 423 -13.95 -1.88 27.35
C ALA A 423 -15.31 -1.88 26.64
N PHE A 424 -15.72 -3.04 26.12
CA PHE A 424 -16.95 -3.23 25.33
C PHE A 424 -18.25 -3.30 26.17
N ALA A 425 -18.19 -3.02 27.48
CA ALA A 425 -19.39 -2.96 28.32
C ALA A 425 -20.53 -2.06 27.76
N PRO A 426 -20.27 -0.92 27.09
CA PRO A 426 -21.33 -0.11 26.47
C PRO A 426 -22.09 -0.80 25.32
N LEU A 427 -21.53 -1.86 24.73
CA LEU A 427 -22.14 -2.63 23.64
C LEU A 427 -22.68 -4.00 24.08
N ALA A 428 -22.62 -4.33 25.37
CA ALA A 428 -22.97 -5.65 25.89
C ALA A 428 -24.46 -6.01 25.76
N ASP A 429 -25.34 -5.03 25.53
CA ASP A 429 -26.76 -5.25 25.25
C ASP A 429 -27.08 -5.39 23.75
N GLN A 430 -26.13 -5.03 22.88
CA GLN A 430 -26.26 -5.09 21.42
C GLN A 430 -25.53 -6.28 20.80
N ILE A 431 -24.37 -6.66 21.36
CA ILE A 431 -23.53 -7.76 20.86
C ILE A 431 -23.67 -8.97 21.80
N ALA A 432 -24.07 -10.10 21.23
CA ALA A 432 -24.16 -11.36 21.97
C ALA A 432 -22.77 -11.95 22.23
N ASP A 433 -22.66 -12.74 23.31
CA ASP A 433 -21.50 -13.60 23.58
C ASP A 433 -20.13 -12.89 23.65
N LEU A 434 -20.11 -11.62 24.07
CA LEU A 434 -18.85 -10.93 24.37
C LEU A 434 -18.10 -11.67 25.49
N PRO A 435 -16.82 -12.03 25.28
CA PRO A 435 -16.05 -12.69 26.31
C PRO A 435 -15.84 -11.74 27.49
N SER A 436 -15.74 -12.31 28.70
CA SER A 436 -15.74 -11.51 29.94
C SER A 436 -14.59 -10.49 30.01
N TYR A 437 -13.43 -10.81 29.43
CA TYR A 437 -12.28 -9.91 29.38
C TYR A 437 -12.48 -8.73 28.41
N ALA A 438 -13.35 -8.84 27.40
CA ALA A 438 -13.62 -7.74 26.48
C ALA A 438 -14.43 -6.61 27.14
N LEU A 439 -15.11 -6.88 28.26
CA LEU A 439 -15.98 -5.92 28.92
C LEU A 439 -15.21 -4.83 29.71
N GLY A 440 -13.93 -5.05 30.00
CA GLY A 440 -13.17 -4.13 30.85
C GLY A 440 -11.85 -4.72 31.35
N ASP A 441 -10.92 -5.00 30.45
CA ASP A 441 -9.58 -5.50 30.79
C ASP A 441 -8.48 -4.69 30.08
N THR A 442 -7.28 -4.75 30.64
CA THR A 442 -6.04 -4.28 30.00
C THR A 442 -5.08 -5.46 29.92
N LEU A 443 -4.86 -5.92 28.70
CA LEU A 443 -3.90 -6.95 28.38
C LEU A 443 -2.55 -6.29 28.05
N ARG A 444 -1.46 -6.90 28.48
CA ARG A 444 -0.11 -6.43 28.15
C ARG A 444 0.82 -7.60 27.88
N PHE A 445 1.50 -7.56 26.74
CA PHE A 445 2.48 -8.54 26.28
C PHE A 445 3.82 -7.82 26.14
N PHE A 446 4.81 -8.17 26.96
CA PHE A 446 6.08 -7.44 26.94
C PHE A 446 7.27 -8.32 27.28
N PHE A 447 8.44 -7.92 26.79
CA PHE A 447 9.69 -8.54 27.18
C PHE A 447 10.46 -7.70 28.21
N GLU A 448 11.14 -8.39 29.11
CA GLU A 448 12.19 -7.82 29.96
C GLU A 448 13.57 -8.36 29.55
N GLY A 449 14.59 -7.51 29.62
CA GLY A 449 15.97 -7.85 29.24
C GLY A 449 16.56 -6.85 28.25
N ALA A 450 17.88 -6.90 28.07
CA ALA A 450 18.52 -6.22 26.95
C ALA A 450 18.47 -7.17 25.75
N GLU A 451 17.86 -6.75 24.65
CA GLU A 451 17.74 -7.54 23.41
C GLU A 451 17.12 -8.93 23.64
N PRO A 452 15.85 -9.00 24.06
CA PRO A 452 15.16 -10.27 24.23
C PRO A 452 15.09 -11.01 22.89
N THR A 453 15.34 -12.32 22.96
CA THR A 453 15.41 -13.20 21.79
C THR A 453 14.46 -14.36 21.99
N ILE A 454 13.65 -14.64 20.98
CA ILE A 454 12.81 -15.85 20.90
C ILE A 454 13.27 -16.71 19.73
N GLN A 455 12.95 -17.99 19.81
CA GLN A 455 13.17 -18.98 18.76
C GLN A 455 11.84 -19.65 18.46
N ALA A 456 11.43 -19.59 17.20
CA ALA A 456 10.25 -20.31 16.73
C ALA A 456 10.63 -21.77 16.47
N GLU A 457 9.89 -22.69 17.09
CA GLU A 457 9.97 -24.14 16.87
C GLU A 457 8.55 -24.61 16.47
N ASP A 458 8.43 -25.76 15.80
CA ASP A 458 7.20 -26.18 15.09
C ASP A 458 5.87 -25.87 15.81
N GLU A 459 5.75 -26.20 17.10
CA GLU A 459 4.51 -26.01 17.89
C GLU A 459 4.75 -25.20 19.18
N ARG A 460 5.90 -24.52 19.32
CA ARG A 460 6.25 -23.84 20.57
C ARG A 460 7.15 -22.63 20.36
N LEU A 461 7.03 -21.68 21.27
CA LEU A 461 7.88 -20.49 21.28
C LEU A 461 8.88 -20.56 22.43
N ARG A 462 10.16 -20.72 22.11
CA ARG A 462 11.23 -20.73 23.10
C ARG A 462 11.73 -19.31 23.38
N VAL A 463 11.81 -18.92 24.65
CA VAL A 463 12.51 -17.69 25.05
C VAL A 463 13.99 -18.02 25.23
N VAL A 464 14.85 -17.47 24.38
CA VAL A 464 16.30 -17.71 24.41
C VAL A 464 16.97 -16.75 25.40
N SER A 465 16.60 -15.48 25.36
CA SER A 465 17.09 -14.43 26.26
C SER A 465 15.94 -13.52 26.72
N GLY A 466 16.09 -12.93 27.91
CA GLY A 466 15.06 -12.10 28.51
C GLY A 466 13.95 -12.89 29.20
N THR A 467 12.78 -12.27 29.35
CA THR A 467 11.57 -12.90 29.90
C THR A 467 10.35 -12.32 29.20
N LEU A 468 9.51 -13.17 28.63
CA LEU A 468 8.21 -12.77 28.08
C LEU A 468 7.18 -12.76 29.20
N HIS A 469 6.40 -11.69 29.27
CA HIS A 469 5.29 -11.53 30.20
C HIS A 469 3.99 -11.32 29.45
N MET A 470 2.94 -12.03 29.86
CA MET A 470 1.57 -11.87 29.36
C MET A 470 0.68 -11.60 30.58
N THR A 471 0.09 -10.41 30.64
CA THR A 471 -0.62 -9.94 31.83
C THR A 471 -2.01 -9.43 31.52
N SER A 472 -2.93 -9.64 32.45
CA SER A 472 -4.30 -9.10 32.47
C SER A 472 -4.47 -8.24 33.72
N GLY A 473 -5.04 -7.05 33.56
CA GLY A 473 -5.39 -6.16 34.67
C GLY A 473 -6.62 -6.65 35.45
N GLY A 474 -7.57 -7.27 34.75
CA GLY A 474 -8.81 -7.82 35.30
C GLY A 474 -8.65 -9.16 36.01
N THR A 475 -7.70 -9.99 35.55
CA THR A 475 -7.43 -11.33 36.10
C THR A 475 -5.93 -11.55 36.35
N PRO A 476 -5.31 -10.88 37.34
CA PRO A 476 -3.86 -10.99 37.58
C PRO A 476 -3.38 -12.41 37.94
N GLU A 477 -4.26 -13.26 38.46
CA GLU A 477 -3.97 -14.66 38.79
C GLU A 477 -3.70 -15.53 37.53
N ALA A 478 -4.08 -15.04 36.34
CA ALA A 478 -3.85 -15.71 35.06
C ALA A 478 -2.59 -15.21 34.33
N ASN A 479 -1.81 -14.32 34.95
CA ASN A 479 -0.59 -13.78 34.36
C ASN A 479 0.47 -14.87 34.15
N LEU A 480 1.13 -14.83 33.00
CA LEU A 480 2.18 -15.77 32.62
C LEU A 480 3.52 -15.04 32.48
N SER A 481 4.59 -15.69 32.95
CA SER A 481 5.97 -15.26 32.74
C SER A 481 6.78 -16.44 32.21
N VAL A 482 7.35 -16.28 31.01
CA VAL A 482 8.19 -17.29 30.34
C VAL A 482 9.64 -16.84 30.43
N PRO A 483 10.42 -17.35 31.39
CA PRO A 483 11.82 -16.97 31.53
C PRO A 483 12.67 -17.61 30.42
N ALA A 484 13.87 -17.05 30.19
CA ALA A 484 14.86 -17.64 29.31
C ALA A 484 15.09 -19.14 29.59
N GLY A 485 15.14 -19.93 28.53
CA GLY A 485 15.23 -21.40 28.56
C GLY A 485 13.89 -22.14 28.66
N SER A 486 12.77 -21.43 28.80
CA SER A 486 11.42 -22.03 28.84
C SER A 486 10.66 -21.81 27.52
N CYS A 487 9.61 -22.59 27.34
CA CYS A 487 8.76 -22.56 26.15
C CYS A 487 7.34 -22.13 26.51
N LEU A 488 6.75 -21.30 25.67
CA LEU A 488 5.32 -21.04 25.63
C LEU A 488 4.67 -22.11 24.73
N VAL A 489 3.71 -22.83 25.28
CA VAL A 489 2.98 -23.92 24.60
C VAL A 489 1.48 -23.72 24.76
N GLU A 490 0.68 -24.38 23.94
CA GLU A 490 -0.77 -24.47 24.14
C GLU A 490 -1.11 -25.17 25.46
N SER A 491 -2.12 -24.67 26.14
CA SER A 491 -2.61 -25.19 27.42
C SER A 491 -3.74 -26.20 27.20
N GLU A 492 -3.63 -27.37 27.82
CA GLU A 492 -4.69 -28.38 27.83
C GLU A 492 -5.80 -28.10 28.87
N ASN A 493 -5.82 -26.89 29.47
CA ASN A 493 -6.80 -26.56 30.51
C ASN A 493 -8.17 -26.23 29.89
N GLU A 494 -9.14 -27.13 30.08
CA GLU A 494 -10.52 -26.97 29.61
C GLU A 494 -11.29 -25.82 30.30
N ALA A 495 -10.82 -25.30 31.44
CA ALA A 495 -11.45 -24.20 32.18
C ALA A 495 -10.42 -23.15 32.62
N PRO A 496 -9.91 -22.34 31.67
CA PRO A 496 -8.93 -21.32 31.98
C PRO A 496 -9.51 -20.21 32.87
N LEU A 497 -8.69 -19.67 33.79
CA LEU A 497 -9.06 -18.51 34.62
C LEU A 497 -9.31 -17.24 33.79
N HIS A 498 -8.65 -17.15 32.64
CA HIS A 498 -8.81 -16.10 31.65
C HIS A 498 -8.80 -16.77 30.28
N GLU A 499 -9.85 -16.61 29.47
CA GLU A 499 -10.02 -17.34 28.20
C GLU A 499 -8.83 -17.19 27.24
N LEU A 500 -8.32 -15.96 27.05
CA LEU A 500 -7.14 -15.71 26.21
C LEU A 500 -5.82 -16.23 26.83
N LEU A 501 -5.46 -15.78 28.04
CA LEU A 501 -4.16 -16.12 28.63
C LEU A 501 -4.06 -17.59 29.03
N GLY A 502 -5.17 -18.19 29.46
CA GLY A 502 -5.18 -19.59 29.88
C GLY A 502 -5.17 -20.60 28.73
N ALA A 503 -5.23 -20.15 27.47
CA ALA A 503 -4.89 -20.94 26.29
C ALA A 503 -3.39 -21.24 26.20
N PHE A 504 -2.55 -20.61 27.02
CA PHE A 504 -1.11 -20.82 27.03
C PHE A 504 -0.61 -21.36 28.38
N ALA A 505 0.47 -22.14 28.32
CA ALA A 505 1.18 -22.66 29.47
C ALA A 505 2.69 -22.50 29.31
N VAL A 506 3.41 -22.53 30.43
CA VAL A 506 4.87 -22.48 30.46
C VAL A 506 5.40 -23.89 30.74
N SER A 507 6.26 -24.38 29.85
CA SER A 507 6.87 -25.72 29.96
C SER A 507 8.39 -25.66 29.79
N SER A 508 9.09 -26.75 30.13
CA SER A 508 10.48 -26.91 29.72
C SER A 508 10.54 -27.14 28.21
N CYS A 509 11.55 -26.59 27.55
CA CYS A 509 11.80 -26.85 26.12
C CYS A 509 12.47 -28.22 25.86
N GLU A 510 12.82 -28.96 26.91
CA GLU A 510 13.40 -30.32 26.83
C GLU A 510 12.37 -31.41 26.49
#